data_AF-A0A2V9N117-F1
#
_entry.id   AF-A0A2V9N117-F1
#
_cell.length_a   1.000
_cell.length_b   1.000
_cell.length_c   1.000
_cell.angle_alpha   90.00
_cell.angle_beta   90.00
_cell.angle_gamma   90.00
#
_symmetry.space_group_name_H-M   'P 1'
#
loop_
_entity.id
_entity.type
_entity.pdbx_description
1 polymer ?
#
loop_
_entity_poly.entity_id
_entity_poly.type
_entity_poly.pdbx_seq_one_letter_code
_entity_poly.pdbx_strand_id
1 'polypeptide(L)'
;VHGSGGAKMLRAAVEAAGPKSLQILGVTVLTSMDESELQQTGVSGNLVDQVLRLASTALDAGCAGVVSSAREVRALRVKLGHNFLIVNPGVRPAGADHGDQARVVTPSEAIQAGATHIVVGRPITAAKDPAAAARAIQQEINAAAEQTAKDSSPHVTSAY
;
A
#
# COMPACT_ATOMS: atom_id res chain seq x y z
N VAL A 1 -10.95 6.23 4.89
CA VAL A 1 -11.03 7.32 5.91
C VAL A 1 -9.62 7.73 6.31
N HIS A 2 -9.36 8.98 6.71
CA HIS A 2 -7.99 9.42 7.03
C HIS A 2 -7.58 9.01 8.45
N GLY A 3 -6.39 8.42 8.63
CA GLY A 3 -5.88 7.97 9.92
C GLY A 3 -5.73 9.10 10.93
N SER A 4 -5.35 10.30 10.46
CA SER A 4 -5.24 11.52 11.27
C SER A 4 -6.55 11.98 11.93
N GLY A 5 -7.72 11.47 11.52
CA GLY A 5 -8.98 11.72 12.25
C GLY A 5 -9.09 10.95 13.57
N GLY A 6 -8.14 10.06 13.87
CA GLY A 6 -8.01 9.37 15.14
C GLY A 6 -8.94 8.17 15.30
N ALA A 7 -8.66 7.39 16.35
CA ALA A 7 -9.26 6.07 16.55
C ALA A 7 -10.80 6.10 16.69
N LYS A 8 -11.36 7.17 17.28
CA LYS A 8 -12.82 7.33 17.42
C LYS A 8 -13.51 7.40 16.06
N MET A 9 -12.96 8.19 15.12
CA MET A 9 -13.52 8.31 13.77
C MET A 9 -13.36 7.00 12.97
N LEU A 10 -12.20 6.35 13.09
CA LEU A 10 -11.95 5.08 12.42
C LEU A 10 -12.91 3.98 12.89
N ARG A 11 -13.08 3.82 14.22
CA ARG A 11 -14.03 2.86 14.78
C ARG A 11 -15.46 3.13 14.33
N ALA A 12 -15.90 4.39 14.37
CA ALA A 12 -17.23 4.76 13.90
C ALA A 12 -17.44 4.40 12.42
N ALA A 13 -16.41 4.56 11.57
CA ALA A 13 -16.49 4.15 10.17
C ALA A 13 -16.56 2.62 10.00
N VAL A 14 -15.78 1.87 10.78
CA VAL A 14 -15.80 0.40 10.79
C VAL A 14 -17.16 -0.12 11.27
N GLU A 15 -17.69 0.42 12.36
CA GLU A 15 -19.01 0.07 12.89
C GLU A 15 -20.13 0.38 11.89
N ALA A 16 -20.07 1.54 11.24
CA ALA A 16 -21.05 1.94 10.23
C ALA A 16 -21.00 1.07 8.96
N ALA A 17 -19.84 0.54 8.59
CA ALA A 17 -19.72 -0.41 7.48
C ALA A 17 -20.45 -1.73 7.78
N GLY A 18 -20.56 -2.10 9.06
CA GLY A 18 -21.22 -3.30 9.53
C GLY A 18 -20.58 -4.60 9.00
N PRO A 19 -21.22 -5.76 9.22
CA PRO A 19 -20.68 -7.06 8.82
C PRO A 19 -20.71 -7.32 7.30
N LYS A 20 -21.19 -6.37 6.49
CA LYS A 20 -21.41 -6.55 5.05
C LYS A 20 -20.23 -6.03 4.25
N SER A 21 -19.32 -6.93 3.83
CA SER A 21 -18.33 -6.85 2.72
C SER A 21 -17.50 -5.58 2.48
N LEU A 22 -17.78 -4.45 3.12
CA LEU A 22 -17.14 -3.16 2.89
C LEU A 22 -15.96 -3.04 3.83
N GLN A 23 -14.77 -3.13 3.23
CA GLN A 23 -13.52 -3.03 3.95
C GLN A 23 -13.15 -1.56 4.17
N ILE A 24 -12.99 -1.16 5.43
CA ILE A 24 -12.53 0.17 5.78
C ILE A 24 -11.00 0.21 5.79
N LEU A 25 -10.45 1.14 5.02
CA LEU A 25 -9.01 1.41 4.97
C LEU A 25 -8.69 2.78 5.58
N GLY A 26 -7.64 2.81 6.40
CA GLY A 26 -7.05 4.03 6.93
C GLY A 26 -6.00 4.61 5.99
N VAL A 27 -6.21 5.82 5.47
CA VAL A 27 -5.15 6.55 4.74
C VAL A 27 -4.11 7.04 5.76
N THR A 28 -2.83 6.74 5.55
CA THR A 28 -1.76 7.14 6.47
C THR A 28 -1.26 8.56 6.15
N VAL A 29 -0.07 8.70 5.59
CA VAL A 29 0.46 9.95 5.05
C VAL A 29 0.24 9.93 3.54
N LEU A 30 -0.20 11.05 2.97
CA LEU A 30 -0.44 11.13 1.53
C LEU A 30 0.87 10.89 0.78
N THR A 31 0.83 10.11 -0.31
CA THR A 31 2.02 9.76 -1.09
C THR A 31 2.67 10.96 -1.80
N SER A 32 1.96 12.10 -1.84
CA SER A 32 2.48 13.37 -2.33
C SER A 32 3.25 14.16 -1.28
N MET A 33 3.17 13.78 0.01
CA MET A 33 3.81 14.51 1.09
C MET A 33 5.22 13.97 1.38
N ASP A 34 6.15 14.88 1.62
CA ASP A 34 7.45 14.58 2.22
C ASP A 34 7.53 14.95 3.71
N GLU A 35 8.70 14.77 4.33
CA GLU A 35 8.92 15.07 5.74
C GLU A 35 8.77 16.57 6.06
N SER A 36 9.12 17.46 5.14
CA SER A 36 8.98 18.91 5.34
C SER A 36 7.51 19.30 5.33
N GLU A 37 6.75 18.80 4.37
CA GLU A 37 5.30 19.04 4.29
C GLU A 37 4.56 18.44 5.47
N LEU A 38 4.98 17.25 5.95
CA LEU A 38 4.43 16.65 7.16
C LEU A 38 4.68 17.54 8.39
N GLN A 39 5.89 18.08 8.53
CA GLN A 39 6.23 19.02 9.61
C GLN A 39 5.39 20.30 9.57
N GLN A 40 5.08 20.83 8.38
CA GLN A 40 4.21 22.01 8.24
C GLN A 40 2.81 21.79 8.80
N THR A 41 2.33 20.54 8.89
CA THR A 41 1.05 20.20 9.53
C THR A 41 1.11 20.12 11.06
N GLY A 42 2.29 20.35 11.66
CA GLY A 42 2.51 20.21 13.10
C GLY A 42 2.86 18.79 13.55
N VAL A 43 3.11 17.87 12.60
CA VAL A 43 3.56 16.51 12.90
C VAL A 43 5.08 16.46 12.87
N SER A 44 5.70 16.33 14.04
CA SER A 44 7.15 16.20 14.17
C SER A 44 7.64 14.75 14.03
N GLY A 45 8.92 14.60 13.69
CA GLY A 45 9.61 13.31 13.59
C GLY A 45 9.68 12.76 12.17
N ASN A 46 10.04 11.48 12.06
CA ASN A 46 10.22 10.80 10.78
C ASN A 46 8.87 10.44 10.13
N LEU A 47 8.78 10.54 8.80
CA LEU A 47 7.57 10.21 8.04
C LEU A 47 7.15 8.75 8.21
N VAL A 48 8.10 7.81 8.18
CA VAL A 48 7.82 6.37 8.36
C VAL A 48 7.24 6.12 9.75
N ASP A 49 7.75 6.76 10.78
CA ASP A 49 7.20 6.62 12.14
C ASP A 49 5.74 7.08 12.20
N GLN A 50 5.41 8.19 11.51
CA GLN A 50 4.02 8.64 11.43
C GLN A 50 3.14 7.65 10.67
N VAL A 51 3.62 7.11 9.55
CA VAL A 51 2.90 6.06 8.80
C VAL A 51 2.63 4.85 9.70
N LEU A 52 3.62 4.38 10.45
CA LEU A 52 3.48 3.26 11.39
C LEU A 52 2.50 3.57 12.53
N ARG A 53 2.54 4.77 13.11
CA ARG A 53 1.58 5.21 14.14
C ARG A 53 0.14 5.21 13.63
N LEU A 54 -0.09 5.82 12.47
CA LEU A 54 -1.43 5.89 11.86
C LEU A 54 -1.93 4.50 11.47
N ALA A 55 -1.06 3.65 10.95
CA ALA A 55 -1.43 2.29 10.57
C ALA A 55 -1.74 1.40 11.78
N SER A 56 -0.99 1.55 12.87
CA SER A 56 -1.29 0.85 14.14
C SER A 56 -2.65 1.31 14.68
N THR A 57 -2.92 2.62 14.65
CA THR A 57 -4.22 3.18 15.05
C THR A 57 -5.37 2.63 14.21
N ALA A 58 -5.15 2.45 12.90
CA ALA A 58 -6.15 1.87 11.99
C ALA A 58 -6.41 0.39 12.30
N LEU A 59 -5.36 -0.40 12.53
CA LEU A 59 -5.46 -1.80 12.93
C LEU A 59 -6.25 -1.94 14.25
N ASP A 60 -5.88 -1.17 15.27
CA ASP A 60 -6.53 -1.19 16.59
C ASP A 60 -7.99 -0.73 16.53
N ALA A 61 -8.34 0.10 15.53
CA ALA A 61 -9.71 0.54 15.28
C ALA A 61 -10.55 -0.49 14.50
N GLY A 62 -9.98 -1.62 14.09
CA GLY A 62 -10.66 -2.66 13.32
C GLY A 62 -10.74 -2.37 11.81
N CYS A 63 -9.93 -1.47 11.29
CA CYS A 63 -9.81 -1.30 9.83
C CYS A 63 -9.29 -2.61 9.21
N ALA A 64 -9.66 -2.89 7.96
CA ALA A 64 -9.15 -4.04 7.22
C ALA A 64 -7.71 -3.83 6.74
N GLY A 65 -7.25 -2.58 6.68
CA GLY A 65 -5.95 -2.23 6.15
C GLY A 65 -5.69 -0.73 6.11
N VAL A 66 -4.63 -0.39 5.38
CA VAL A 66 -4.20 0.99 5.15
C VAL A 66 -3.90 1.29 3.70
N VAL A 67 -3.97 2.57 3.37
CA VAL A 67 -3.42 3.13 2.14
C VAL A 67 -2.10 3.82 2.50
N SER A 68 -0.99 3.42 1.86
CA SER A 68 0.35 3.99 2.07
C SER A 68 1.14 4.05 0.77
N SER A 69 2.30 4.71 0.76
CA SER A 69 3.24 4.59 -0.35
C SER A 69 3.90 3.21 -0.34
N ALA A 70 4.37 2.76 -1.50
CA ALA A 70 5.06 1.47 -1.63
C ALA A 70 6.40 1.43 -0.86
N ARG A 71 6.99 2.59 -0.56
CA ARG A 71 8.26 2.69 0.17
C ARG A 71 8.15 2.30 1.64
N GLU A 72 6.97 2.49 2.26
CA GLU A 72 6.77 2.17 3.67
C GLU A 72 6.27 0.74 3.91
N VAL A 73 5.96 -0.02 2.84
CA VAL A 73 5.31 -1.34 2.93
C VAL A 73 6.14 -2.33 3.74
N ARG A 74 7.46 -2.38 3.53
CA ARG A 74 8.34 -3.29 4.27
C ARG A 74 8.29 -3.01 5.78
N ALA A 75 8.35 -1.74 6.17
CA ALA A 75 8.24 -1.33 7.57
C ALA A 75 6.86 -1.68 8.15
N LEU A 76 5.80 -1.45 7.38
CA LEU A 76 4.43 -1.82 7.75
C LEU A 76 4.28 -3.34 7.95
N ARG A 77 4.87 -4.17 7.07
CA ARG A 77 4.84 -5.62 7.20
C ARG A 77 5.55 -6.12 8.45
N VAL A 78 6.73 -5.58 8.74
CA VAL A 78 7.48 -5.88 9.98
C VAL A 78 6.63 -5.53 11.21
N LYS A 79 5.91 -4.41 11.18
CA LYS A 79 5.15 -3.92 12.34
C LYS A 79 3.78 -4.58 12.52
N LEU A 80 3.07 -4.88 11.44
CA LEU A 80 1.63 -5.24 11.45
C LEU A 80 1.35 -6.67 10.96
N GLY A 81 2.36 -7.36 10.46
CA GLY A 81 2.23 -8.72 9.91
C GLY A 81 1.59 -8.77 8.52
N HIS A 82 1.26 -9.98 8.08
CA HIS A 82 0.88 -10.26 6.68
C HIS A 82 -0.63 -10.21 6.40
N ASN A 83 -1.48 -10.30 7.43
CA ASN A 83 -2.94 -10.37 7.25
C ASN A 83 -3.61 -9.01 7.04
N PHE A 84 -2.89 -7.90 7.26
CA PHE A 84 -3.42 -6.56 7.12
C PHE A 84 -3.31 -6.06 5.67
N LEU A 85 -4.38 -5.51 5.11
CA LEU A 85 -4.33 -5.00 3.74
C LEU A 85 -3.43 -3.77 3.66
N ILE A 86 -2.55 -3.74 2.65
CA ILE A 86 -1.75 -2.57 2.32
C ILE A 86 -2.02 -2.26 0.85
N VAL A 87 -2.60 -1.10 0.60
CA VAL A 87 -3.01 -0.63 -0.72
C VAL A 87 -2.09 0.52 -1.13
N ASN A 88 -1.37 0.37 -2.24
CA ASN A 88 -0.46 1.40 -2.73
C ASN A 88 -1.02 2.14 -3.95
N PRO A 89 -1.32 3.45 -3.85
CA PRO A 89 -1.62 4.27 -5.01
C PRO A 89 -0.36 4.76 -5.71
N GLY A 90 -0.54 5.25 -6.95
CA GLY A 90 0.54 5.88 -7.71
C GLY A 90 1.51 4.90 -8.40
N VAL A 91 1.13 3.62 -8.49
CA VAL A 91 1.94 2.59 -9.13
C VAL A 91 1.86 2.70 -10.66
N ARG A 92 3.00 2.56 -11.36
CA ARG A 92 3.05 2.65 -12.83
C ARG A 92 4.01 1.62 -13.44
N PRO A 93 3.66 1.00 -14.58
CA PRO A 93 4.57 0.09 -15.29
C PRO A 93 5.86 0.78 -15.74
N ALA A 94 6.93 0.00 -15.84
CA ALA A 94 8.18 0.46 -16.42
C ALA A 94 7.95 0.95 -17.87
N GLY A 95 8.46 2.14 -18.21
CA GLY A 95 8.30 2.75 -19.54
C GLY A 95 7.01 3.53 -19.77
N ALA A 96 6.09 3.60 -18.79
CA ALA A 96 4.96 4.53 -18.84
C ALA A 96 5.40 5.98 -18.62
N ASP A 97 4.69 6.94 -19.21
CA ASP A 97 4.99 8.37 -19.04
C ASP A 97 4.87 8.79 -17.56
N HIS A 98 5.89 9.50 -17.09
CA HIS A 98 6.09 9.78 -15.66
C HIS A 98 5.19 10.93 -15.17
N GLY A 99 4.79 11.84 -16.08
CA GLY A 99 3.94 12.99 -15.76
C GLY A 99 4.34 13.68 -14.46
N ASP A 100 3.35 14.01 -13.66
CA ASP A 100 3.41 14.82 -12.43
C ASP A 100 3.67 14.00 -11.14
N GLN A 101 4.13 12.74 -11.25
CA GLN A 101 4.52 11.94 -10.09
C GLN A 101 6.03 11.78 -9.96
N ALA A 102 6.61 12.41 -8.94
CA ALA A 102 8.05 12.54 -8.74
C ALA A 102 8.78 11.23 -8.34
N ARG A 103 8.06 10.17 -7.90
CA ARG A 103 8.66 8.93 -7.38
C ARG A 103 7.78 7.73 -7.72
N VAL A 104 8.05 7.09 -8.85
CA VAL A 104 7.24 5.99 -9.40
C VAL A 104 7.72 4.65 -8.86
N VAL A 105 6.80 3.81 -8.40
CA VAL A 105 7.06 2.40 -8.07
C VAL A 105 6.31 1.53 -9.06
N THR A 106 6.94 0.46 -9.55
CA THR A 106 6.32 -0.49 -10.48
C THR A 106 5.36 -1.46 -9.79
N PRO A 107 4.39 -2.05 -10.52
CA PRO A 107 3.56 -3.11 -9.98
C PRO A 107 4.37 -4.23 -9.34
N SER A 108 5.44 -4.69 -9.98
CA SER A 108 6.30 -5.74 -9.44
C SER A 108 6.94 -5.33 -8.11
N GLU A 109 7.55 -4.15 -8.04
CA GLU A 109 8.21 -3.66 -6.83
C GLU A 109 7.25 -3.50 -5.65
N ALA A 110 6.03 -3.01 -5.90
CA ALA A 110 5.01 -2.86 -4.86
C ALA A 110 4.62 -4.23 -4.27
N ILE A 111 4.37 -5.22 -5.12
CA ILE A 111 4.00 -6.58 -4.68
C ILE A 111 5.15 -7.25 -3.93
N GLN A 112 6.38 -7.15 -4.44
CA GLN A 112 7.59 -7.68 -3.78
C GLN A 112 7.89 -7.00 -2.43
N ALA A 113 7.51 -5.72 -2.28
CA ALA A 113 7.61 -5.04 -0.99
C ALA A 113 6.58 -5.55 0.04
N GLY A 114 5.54 -6.25 -0.41
CA GLY A 114 4.49 -6.85 0.41
C GLY A 114 3.13 -6.17 0.29
N ALA A 115 2.89 -5.36 -0.75
CA ALA A 115 1.59 -4.75 -0.97
C ALA A 115 0.54 -5.83 -1.27
N THR A 116 -0.67 -5.68 -0.73
CA THR A 116 -1.77 -6.58 -1.09
C THR A 116 -2.47 -6.14 -2.37
N HIS A 117 -2.50 -4.84 -2.63
CA HIS A 117 -3.20 -4.24 -3.74
C HIS A 117 -2.42 -3.02 -4.24
N ILE A 118 -2.57 -2.73 -5.52
CA ILE A 118 -2.08 -1.50 -6.15
C ILE A 118 -3.24 -0.74 -6.76
N VAL A 119 -3.14 0.59 -6.81
CA VAL A 119 -4.10 1.44 -7.52
C VAL A 119 -3.39 2.08 -8.71
N VAL A 120 -3.83 1.70 -9.90
CA VAL A 120 -3.30 2.19 -11.17
C VAL A 120 -4.38 3.02 -11.88
N GLY A 121 -4.05 4.27 -12.20
CA GLY A 121 -4.95 5.21 -12.89
C GLY A 121 -4.57 5.38 -14.36
N ARG A 122 -3.92 6.52 -14.67
CA ARG A 122 -3.54 6.96 -16.03
C ARG A 122 -2.90 5.88 -16.91
N PRO A 123 -1.98 5.00 -16.43
CA PRO A 123 -1.40 3.96 -17.28
C PRO A 123 -2.43 3.00 -17.90
N ILE A 124 -3.60 2.84 -17.28
CA ILE A 124 -4.72 2.04 -17.82
C ILE A 124 -5.68 2.97 -18.56
N THR A 125 -6.16 4.03 -17.91
CA THR A 125 -7.28 4.84 -18.42
C THR A 125 -6.94 5.68 -19.64
N ALA A 126 -5.66 6.02 -19.85
CA ALA A 126 -5.20 6.80 -21.00
C ALA A 126 -4.50 5.94 -22.07
N ALA A 127 -4.45 4.62 -21.90
CA ALA A 127 -3.85 3.72 -22.88
C ALA A 127 -4.70 3.63 -24.16
N LYS A 128 -4.05 3.40 -25.30
CA LYS A 128 -4.74 3.12 -26.57
C LYS A 128 -5.65 1.90 -26.49
N ASP A 129 -5.24 0.89 -25.73
CA ASP A 129 -6.03 -0.29 -25.38
C ASP A 129 -5.98 -0.49 -23.84
N PRO A 130 -6.96 0.04 -23.09
CA PRO A 130 -7.02 -0.09 -21.64
C PRO A 130 -7.07 -1.55 -21.15
N ALA A 131 -7.72 -2.43 -21.92
CA ALA A 131 -7.85 -3.84 -21.54
C ALA A 131 -6.51 -4.57 -21.69
N ALA A 132 -5.75 -4.28 -22.74
CA ALA A 132 -4.40 -4.81 -22.90
C ALA A 132 -3.45 -4.26 -21.82
N ALA A 133 -3.52 -2.96 -21.49
CA ALA A 133 -2.73 -2.36 -20.42
C ALA A 133 -3.01 -3.02 -19.06
N ALA A 134 -4.29 -3.21 -18.71
CA ALA A 134 -4.68 -3.88 -17.47
C ALA A 134 -4.19 -5.34 -17.42
N ARG A 135 -4.29 -6.09 -18.52
CA ARG A 135 -3.78 -7.48 -18.60
C ARG A 135 -2.26 -7.54 -18.42
N ALA A 136 -1.51 -6.62 -19.04
CA ALA A 136 -0.05 -6.58 -18.90
C ALA A 136 0.36 -6.32 -17.44
N ILE A 137 -0.33 -5.40 -16.75
CA ILE A 137 -0.10 -5.13 -15.33
C ILE A 137 -0.44 -6.35 -14.47
N GLN A 138 -1.55 -7.04 -14.76
CA GLN A 138 -1.91 -8.26 -14.04
C GLN A 138 -0.87 -9.36 -14.22
N GLN A 139 -0.30 -9.50 -15.42
CA GLN A 139 0.80 -10.44 -15.66
C GLN A 139 2.04 -10.09 -14.85
N GLU A 140 2.40 -8.81 -14.77
CA GLU A 140 3.51 -8.32 -13.95
C GLU A 140 3.31 -8.64 -12.46
N ILE A 141 2.09 -8.39 -11.94
CA ILE A 141 1.71 -8.73 -10.55
C ILE A 141 1.84 -10.23 -10.30
N ASN A 142 1.33 -11.06 -11.20
CA ASN A 142 1.35 -12.52 -11.03
C ASN A 142 2.80 -13.04 -11.01
N ALA A 143 3.65 -12.58 -11.93
CA ALA A 143 5.06 -12.95 -11.97
C ALA A 143 5.80 -12.55 -10.68
N ALA A 144 5.54 -11.34 -10.16
CA ALA A 144 6.13 -10.85 -8.91
C ALA A 144 5.67 -11.65 -7.68
N ALA A 145 4.38 -12.02 -7.63
CA ALA A 145 3.81 -12.83 -6.55
C ALA A 145 4.41 -14.25 -6.53
N GLU A 146 4.56 -14.88 -7.70
CA GLU A 146 5.19 -16.19 -7.85
C GLU A 146 6.66 -16.17 -7.39
N GLN A 147 7.40 -15.12 -7.73
CA GLN A 147 8.78 -14.96 -7.27
C GLN A 147 8.86 -14.83 -5.75
N THR A 148 8.00 -14.00 -5.16
CA THR A 148 7.95 -13.81 -3.70
C THR A 148 7.62 -15.12 -2.96
N ALA A 149 6.72 -15.95 -3.51
CA ALA A 149 6.38 -17.24 -2.94
C ALA A 149 7.55 -18.25 -2.98
N LYS A 150 8.36 -18.23 -4.06
CA LYS A 150 9.58 -19.04 -4.17
C LYS A 150 10.62 -18.61 -3.14
N ASP A 151 10.83 -17.31 -2.98
CA ASP A 151 11.82 -16.75 -2.05
C ASP A 151 11.43 -16.95 -0.57
N SER A 152 10.14 -17.16 -0.29
CA SER A 152 9.60 -17.38 1.06
C SER A 152 9.54 -18.86 1.48
N SER A 153 9.81 -19.80 0.55
CA SER A 153 9.86 -21.23 0.87
C SER A 153 11.21 -21.55 1.55
N PRO A 154 11.22 -22.15 2.75
CA PRO A 154 12.47 -22.47 3.43
C PRO A 154 13.26 -23.46 2.57
N HIS A 155 14.50 -23.11 2.22
CA HIS A 155 15.50 -24.11 1.90
C HIS A 155 15.57 -25.07 3.09
N VAL A 156 14.96 -26.24 2.95
CA VAL A 156 15.21 -27.38 3.84
C VAL A 156 16.64 -27.80 3.58
N THR A 157 17.58 -27.18 4.28
CA THR A 157 18.94 -27.69 4.39
C THR A 157 18.84 -28.97 5.23
N SER A 158 18.67 -30.08 4.54
CA SER A 158 18.84 -31.42 5.11
C SER A 158 20.28 -31.55 5.57
N ALA A 159 20.51 -31.33 6.87
CA ALA A 159 21.72 -31.77 7.55
C ALA A 159 21.44 -33.17 8.14
N TYR A 160 21.91 -34.19 7.43
CA TYR A 160 22.27 -35.50 7.98
C TYR A 160 23.67 -35.83 7.50
#